data_AF-A0A168VU80-F1
#
_entry.id   AF-A0A168VU80-F1
#
_cell.length_a   1.000
_cell.length_b   1.000
_cell.length_c   1.000
_cell.angle_alpha   90.00
_cell.angle_beta   90.00
_cell.angle_gamma   90.00
#
_symmetry.space_group_name_H-M   'P 1'
#
loop_
_entity.id
_entity.type
_entity.pdbx_description
1 polymer ?
#
loop_
_entity_poly.entity_id
_entity_poly.type
_entity_poly.pdbx_seq_one_letter_code
_entity_poly.pdbx_strand_id
1 'polypeptide(L)'
;MSEADLNVIFYTLFLLLGLPISYKYAKFTVSHTGMVLPHFFVSLMLNLCIGSVGIVGWIFFSVRISRAFTIGGIYLGAWIISISLVALFVLLLVKRKSMIQRFHYQYGR
;
A
#
# COMPACT_ATOMS: atom_id res chain seq x y z
N MET A 1 13.84 21.35 13.10
CA MET A 1 13.59 19.96 12.66
C MET A 1 14.93 19.34 12.32
N SER A 2 15.26 18.21 12.93
CA SER A 2 16.47 17.46 12.58
C SER A 2 16.29 16.75 11.24
N GLU A 3 17.37 16.48 10.51
CA GLU A 3 17.34 15.69 9.27
C GLU A 3 16.68 14.31 9.49
N ALA A 4 16.81 13.77 10.70
CA ALA A 4 16.15 12.55 11.15
C ALA A 4 14.61 12.66 11.13
N ASP A 5 14.06 13.77 11.62
CA ASP A 5 12.61 13.99 11.69
C ASP A 5 12.01 14.08 10.27
N LEU A 6 12.72 14.76 9.38
CA LEU A 6 12.32 14.92 7.99
C LEU A 6 12.33 13.57 7.26
N ASN A 7 13.32 12.72 7.51
CA ASN A 7 13.36 11.35 6.97
C ASN A 7 12.20 10.47 7.48
N VAL A 8 11.81 10.57 8.76
CA VAL A 8 10.63 9.85 9.30
C VAL A 8 9.36 10.27 8.58
N ILE A 9 9.17 11.57 8.38
CA ILE A 9 7.99 12.11 7.70
C ILE A 9 7.94 11.61 6.26
N PHE A 10 9.05 11.69 5.53
CA PHE A 10 9.15 11.17 4.16
C PHE A 10 8.88 9.66 4.09
N TYR A 11 9.46 8.89 5.00
CA TYR A 11 9.24 7.46 5.11
C TYR A 11 7.77 7.11 5.33
N THR A 12 7.12 7.80 6.27
CA THR A 12 5.72 7.58 6.62
C THR A 12 4.80 7.95 5.46
N LEU A 13 5.07 9.08 4.79
CA LEU A 13 4.35 9.52 3.59
C LEU A 13 4.52 8.50 2.45
N PHE A 14 5.73 8.00 2.24
CA PHE A 14 6.00 7.00 1.20
C PHE A 14 5.22 5.71 1.43
N LEU A 15 5.17 5.22 2.67
CA LEU A 15 4.34 4.06 3.04
C LEU A 15 2.85 4.33 2.82
N LEU A 16 2.37 5.51 3.22
CA LEU A 16 0.98 5.93 3.02
C LEU A 16 0.59 6.02 1.55
N LEU A 17 1.52 6.37 0.66
CA LEU A 17 1.28 6.41 -0.79
C LEU A 17 1.11 5.02 -1.41
N GLY A 18 1.62 3.96 -0.78
CA GLY A 18 1.46 2.58 -1.26
C GLY A 18 -0.01 2.16 -1.39
N LEU A 19 -0.85 2.59 -0.44
CA LEU A 19 -2.27 2.24 -0.38
C LEU A 19 -3.09 2.86 -1.53
N PRO A 20 -3.09 4.19 -1.77
CA PRO A 20 -3.84 4.79 -2.88
C PRO A 20 -3.32 4.34 -4.25
N ILE A 21 -2.02 4.07 -4.41
CA ILE A 21 -1.45 3.55 -5.66
C ILE A 21 -2.00 2.15 -5.93
N SER A 22 -1.90 1.25 -4.95
CA SER A 22 -2.36 -0.13 -5.06
C SER A 22 -3.88 -0.19 -5.29
N TYR A 23 -4.64 0.64 -4.59
CA TYR A 23 -6.09 0.73 -4.76
C TYR A 23 -6.49 1.27 -6.14
N LYS A 24 -5.82 2.33 -6.64
CA LYS A 24 -6.07 2.85 -8.00
C LYS A 24 -5.79 1.78 -9.04
N TYR A 25 -4.70 1.03 -8.90
CA TYR A 25 -4.38 -0.09 -9.78
C TYR A 25 -5.50 -1.14 -9.79
N ALA A 26 -5.90 -1.65 -8.62
CA ALA A 26 -6.99 -2.64 -8.53
C ALA A 26 -8.29 -2.13 -9.15
N LYS A 27 -8.68 -0.90 -8.83
CA LYS A 27 -9.91 -0.29 -9.34
C LYS A 27 -9.91 -0.17 -10.86
N PHE A 28 -8.80 0.30 -11.44
CA PHE A 28 -8.68 0.48 -12.89
C PHE A 28 -8.76 -0.86 -13.61
N THR A 29 -7.96 -1.84 -13.17
CA THR A 29 -7.87 -3.14 -13.85
C THR A 29 -9.14 -3.97 -13.67
N VAL A 30 -9.74 -4.00 -12.47
CA VAL A 30 -11.03 -4.70 -12.26
C VAL A 30 -12.16 -4.07 -13.08
N SER A 31 -12.16 -2.75 -13.24
CA SER A 31 -13.14 -2.06 -14.08
C SER A 31 -12.95 -2.29 -15.58
N HIS A 32 -11.77 -2.74 -16.02
CA HIS A 32 -11.47 -3.03 -17.43
C HIS A 32 -11.60 -4.51 -17.77
N THR A 33 -11.22 -5.40 -16.86
CA THR A 33 -11.11 -6.84 -17.14
C THR A 33 -12.23 -7.66 -16.50
N GLY A 34 -12.97 -7.10 -15.54
CA GLY A 34 -14.03 -7.80 -14.79
C GLY A 34 -13.53 -8.87 -13.80
N MET A 35 -12.26 -9.28 -13.90
CA MET A 35 -11.63 -10.29 -13.05
C MET A 35 -11.16 -9.70 -11.71
N VAL A 36 -11.96 -9.86 -10.66
CA VAL A 36 -11.71 -9.26 -9.35
C VAL A 36 -10.54 -9.92 -8.60
N LEU A 37 -10.54 -11.24 -8.51
CA LEU A 37 -9.62 -12.01 -7.67
C LEU A 37 -8.12 -11.86 -8.04
N PRO A 38 -7.71 -12.05 -9.31
CA PRO A 38 -6.28 -11.98 -9.66
C PRO A 38 -5.73 -10.57 -9.52
N HIS A 39 -6.50 -9.54 -9.87
CA HIS A 39 -6.05 -8.15 -9.74
C HIS A 39 -6.02 -7.66 -8.29
N PHE A 40 -6.86 -8.21 -7.40
CA PHE A 40 -6.76 -7.97 -5.97
C PHE A 40 -5.47 -8.55 -5.39
N PHE A 41 -5.10 -9.77 -5.81
CA PHE A 41 -3.84 -10.38 -5.39
C PHE A 41 -2.63 -9.56 -5.86
N VAL A 42 -2.62 -9.11 -7.12
CA VAL A 42 -1.54 -8.25 -7.65
C VAL A 42 -1.47 -6.91 -6.92
N SER A 43 -2.62 -6.30 -6.59
CA SER A 43 -2.66 -5.04 -5.83
C SER A 43 -2.14 -5.20 -4.40
N LEU A 44 -2.45 -6.31 -3.73
CA LEU A 44 -1.88 -6.65 -2.42
C LEU A 44 -0.36 -6.83 -2.49
N MET A 45 0.12 -7.56 -3.51
CA MET A 45 1.55 -7.76 -3.76
C MET A 45 2.26 -6.43 -4.05
N LEU A 46 1.65 -5.53 -4.81
CA LEU A 46 2.16 -4.17 -5.05
C LEU A 46 2.31 -3.38 -3.75
N ASN A 47 1.27 -3.40 -2.90
CA ASN A 47 1.31 -2.70 -1.62
C ASN A 47 2.40 -3.27 -0.69
N LEU A 48 2.55 -4.60 -0.67
CA LEU A 48 3.62 -5.29 0.06
C LEU A 48 5.01 -4.94 -0.48
N CYS A 49 5.17 -4.87 -1.80
CA CYS A 49 6.43 -4.53 -2.45
C CYS A 49 6.85 -3.09 -2.10
N ILE A 50 5.93 -2.12 -2.26
CA ILE A 50 6.16 -0.72 -1.89
C ILE A 50 6.49 -0.60 -0.40
N GLY A 51 5.76 -1.30 0.46
CA GLY A 51 6.02 -1.34 1.90
C GLY A 51 7.41 -1.90 2.22
N SER A 52 7.78 -3.01 1.58
CA SER A 52 9.09 -3.66 1.77
C SER A 52 10.24 -2.78 1.32
N VAL A 53 10.13 -2.15 0.15
CA VAL A 53 11.11 -1.16 -0.35
C VAL A 53 11.22 0.02 0.60
N GLY A 54 10.08 0.49 1.14
CA GLY A 54 10.06 1.51 2.18
C GLY A 54 10.88 1.10 3.41
N ILE A 55 10.63 -0.09 3.97
CA ILE A 55 11.38 -0.59 5.14
C ILE A 55 12.87 -0.73 4.83
N VAL A 56 13.23 -1.27 3.67
CA VAL A 56 14.64 -1.43 3.28
C VAL A 56 15.33 -0.08 3.16
N GLY A 57 14.66 0.91 2.53
CA GLY A 57 15.15 2.29 2.47
C GLY A 57 15.34 2.88 3.86
N TRP A 58 14.36 2.69 4.75
CA TRP A 58 14.45 3.14 6.14
C TRP A 58 15.67 2.56 6.88
N ILE A 59 15.89 1.25 6.79
CA ILE A 59 17.02 0.57 7.44
C ILE A 59 18.35 1.18 6.99
N PHE A 60 18.51 1.45 5.69
CA PHE A 60 19.72 2.06 5.14
C PHE A 60 20.00 3.46 5.71
N PHE A 61 18.96 4.26 5.94
CA PHE A 61 19.09 5.62 6.48
C PHE A 61 19.22 5.65 8.01
N SER A 62 18.41 4.86 8.73
CA SER A 62 18.31 4.96 10.19
C SER A 62 19.47 4.29 10.93
N VAL A 63 20.16 3.31 10.30
CA VAL A 63 21.37 2.66 10.85
C VAL A 63 22.46 3.68 11.17
N ARG A 64 22.52 4.79 10.44
CA ARG A 64 23.49 5.87 10.65
C ARG A 64 23.18 6.74 11.86
N ILE A 65 21.96 6.71 12.38
CA ILE A 65 21.48 7.57 13.48
C ILE A 65 21.53 6.82 14.81
N SER A 66 20.78 5.72 14.92
CA SER A 66 20.73 4.91 16.16
C SER A 66 20.04 3.57 15.93
N ARG A 67 20.49 2.52 16.64
CA ARG A 67 19.88 1.19 16.61
C ARG A 67 18.45 1.18 17.15
N ALA A 68 18.19 1.89 18.25
CA ALA A 68 16.86 1.98 18.84
C ALA A 68 15.86 2.69 17.91
N PHE A 69 16.32 3.75 17.24
CA PHE A 69 15.53 4.50 16.26
C PHE A 69 15.21 3.66 15.02
N THR A 70 16.17 2.86 14.57
CA THR A 70 15.99 1.92 13.46
C THR A 70 14.91 0.89 13.75
N ILE A 71 14.99 0.23 14.91
CA ILE A 71 14.02 -0.79 15.32
C ILE A 71 12.62 -0.17 15.48
N GLY A 72 12.53 1.01 16.08
CA GLY A 72 11.26 1.74 16.22
C GLY A 72 10.60 2.03 14.87
N GLY A 73 11.37 2.51 13.89
CA GLY A 73 10.85 2.78 12.55
C GLY A 73 10.48 1.52 11.76
N ILE A 74 11.21 0.41 11.92
CA ILE A 74 10.83 -0.89 11.34
C ILE A 74 9.48 -1.36 11.92
N TYR A 75 9.30 -1.29 13.24
CA TYR A 75 8.04 -1.66 13.88
C TYR A 75 6.89 -0.79 13.39
N LEU A 76 7.07 0.54 13.37
CA LEU A 76 6.08 1.48 12.82
C LEU A 76 5.72 1.15 11.37
N GLY A 77 6.74 0.92 10.53
CA GLY A 77 6.56 0.53 9.15
C GLY A 77 5.77 -0.76 8.99
N ALA A 78 6.13 -1.79 9.74
CA ALA A 78 5.45 -3.07 9.75
C ALA A 78 3.97 -2.93 10.14
N TRP A 79 3.66 -2.13 11.16
CA TRP A 79 2.29 -1.82 11.57
C TRP A 79 1.52 -1.08 10.47
N ILE A 80 2.13 -0.03 9.88
CA ILE A 80 1.51 0.74 8.80
C ILE A 80 1.21 -0.15 7.59
N ILE A 81 2.16 -1.01 7.19
CA ILE A 81 1.99 -1.92 6.05
C ILE A 81 0.90 -2.94 6.37
N SER A 82 0.91 -3.52 7.56
CA SER A 82 -0.11 -4.51 7.98
C SER A 82 -1.51 -3.89 7.97
N ILE A 83 -1.68 -2.73 8.59
CA ILE A 83 -2.96 -1.98 8.59
C ILE A 83 -3.34 -1.61 7.15
N SER A 84 -2.39 -1.16 6.33
CA SER A 84 -2.64 -0.81 4.93
C SER A 84 -3.08 -2.02 4.10
N LEU A 85 -2.49 -3.18 4.34
CA LEU A 85 -2.83 -4.43 3.66
C LEU A 85 -4.25 -4.89 4.02
N VAL A 86 -4.59 -4.86 5.31
CA VAL A 86 -5.93 -5.19 5.81
C VAL A 86 -6.95 -4.19 5.28
N ALA A 87 -6.67 -2.89 5.34
CA ALA A 87 -7.54 -1.85 4.83
C ALA A 87 -7.78 -1.99 3.32
N LEU A 88 -6.72 -2.26 2.55
CA LEU A 88 -6.80 -2.52 1.11
C LEU A 88 -7.67 -3.76 0.84
N PHE A 89 -7.44 -4.86 1.55
CA PHE A 89 -8.21 -6.08 1.41
C PHE A 89 -9.71 -5.86 1.70
N VAL A 90 -10.05 -5.19 2.80
CA VAL A 90 -11.42 -4.85 3.17
C VAL A 90 -12.06 -3.92 2.14
N LEU A 91 -11.37 -2.85 1.72
CA LEU A 91 -11.85 -1.92 0.70
C LEU A 91 -12.16 -2.65 -0.61
N LEU A 92 -11.28 -3.55 -1.03
CA LEU A 92 -11.45 -4.35 -2.23
C LEU A 92 -12.66 -5.29 -2.11
N LEU A 93 -12.86 -5.95 -0.96
CA LEU A 93 -14.03 -6.78 -0.71
C LEU A 93 -15.35 -5.99 -0.69
N VAL A 94 -15.39 -4.84 -0.04
CA VAL A 94 -16.58 -3.97 0.01
C VAL A 94 -16.89 -3.39 -1.37
N LYS A 95 -15.87 -2.91 -2.09
CA LYS A 95 -16.02 -2.32 -3.43
C LYS A 95 -16.23 -3.36 -4.52
N ARG A 96 -15.97 -4.65 -4.28
CA ARG A 96 -16.11 -5.74 -5.27
C ARG A 96 -17.44 -5.66 -6.03
N LYS A 97 -18.57 -5.62 -5.33
CA LYS A 97 -19.90 -5.60 -5.95
C LYS A 97 -20.10 -4.35 -6.83
N SER A 98 -19.68 -3.19 -6.33
CA SER A 98 -19.77 -1.92 -7.06
C SER A 98 -18.87 -1.88 -8.31
N MET A 99 -17.68 -2.49 -8.26
CA MET A 99 -16.78 -2.56 -9.41
C MET A 99 -17.30 -3.50 -10.51
N ILE A 100 -17.84 -4.66 -10.14
CA ILE A 100 -18.47 -5.59 -11.09
C ILE A 100 -19.70 -4.92 -11.73
N GLN A 101 -20.55 -4.24 -10.94
CA GLN A 101 -21.70 -3.52 -11.48
C GLN A 101 -21.29 -2.42 -12.47
N ARG A 102 -20.20 -1.68 -12.20
CA ARG A 102 -19.66 -0.71 -13.15
C ARG A 102 -19.18 -1.35 -14.45
N PHE A 103 -18.49 -2.48 -14.37
CA PHE A 103 -18.07 -3.23 -15.56
C PHE A 103 -19.28 -3.66 -16.40
N HIS A 104 -20.31 -4.22 -15.76
CA HIS A 104 -21.56 -4.58 -16.42
C HIS A 104 -22.29 -3.37 -17.02
N TYR A 105 -22.23 -2.20 -16.39
CA TYR A 105 -22.83 -0.98 -16.95
C TYR A 105 -22.04 -0.40 -18.13
N GLN A 106 -20.71 -0.54 -18.13
CA GLN A 106 -19.84 0.01 -19.19
C GLN A 106 -19.71 -0.91 -20.42
N TYR A 107 -19.84 -2.22 -20.23
CA TYR A 107 -19.67 -3.23 -21.29
C TYR A 107 -20.91 -4.10 -21.52
N GLY A 108 -21.93 -4.03 -20.67
CA GLY A 108 -23.22 -4.68 -20.87
C GLY A 108 -24.15 -3.78 -21.68
N ARG A 109 -24.46 -4.23 -22.90
CA ARG A 109 -25.82 -4.13 -23.44
C ARG A 109 -26.72 -5.06 -22.63
#